data_AF-A0A4P6AWD4-F1
#
_entry.id   AF-A0A4P6AWD4-F1
#
_cell.length_a   1.000
_cell.length_b   1.000
_cell.length_c   1.000
_cell.angle_alpha   90.00
_cell.angle_beta   90.00
_cell.angle_gamma   90.00
#
_symmetry.space_group_name_H-M   'P 1'
#
loop_
_entity.id
_entity.type
_entity.pdbx_description
1 polymer ?
#
loop_
_entity_poly.entity_id
_entity_poly.type
_entity_poly.pdbx_seq_one_letter_code
_entity_poly.pdbx_strand_id
1 'polypeptide(L)'
;MISWFLEGANVRKVVRKVTLRLVAHFGEKQHYSEQEVVFAYTESMSNRKYLDFALAMYCSLNEFGNIQKKYEILRTQGQYHALIGRYCFGGWPRFNTQTLIDYANGKLNTSPGGH
;
A
#
# COMPACT_ATOMS: atom_id res chain seq x y z
N MET A 1 -15.44 -15.30 7.26
CA MET A 1 -14.08 -15.37 7.84
C MET A 1 -12.97 -15.53 6.79
N ILE A 2 -13.08 -16.43 5.81
CA ILE A 2 -12.04 -16.68 4.78
C ILE A 2 -11.70 -15.43 3.94
N SER A 3 -12.72 -14.63 3.58
CA SER A 3 -12.54 -13.41 2.75
C SER A 3 -11.58 -12.39 3.37
N TRP A 4 -11.54 -12.30 4.70
CA TRP A 4 -10.69 -11.34 5.42
C TRP A 4 -9.20 -11.73 5.39
N PHE A 5 -8.90 -13.03 5.54
CA PHE A 5 -7.54 -13.54 5.42
C PHE A 5 -6.97 -13.38 4.00
N LEU A 6 -7.82 -13.61 2.99
CA LEU A 6 -7.46 -13.42 1.59
C LEU A 6 -7.21 -11.94 1.26
N GLU A 7 -7.99 -11.02 1.82
CA GLU A 7 -7.77 -9.58 1.67
C GLU A 7 -6.41 -9.17 2.23
N GLY A 8 -6.09 -9.56 3.47
CA GLY A 8 -4.80 -9.24 4.09
C GLY A 8 -3.60 -9.83 3.33
N ALA A 9 -3.72 -11.03 2.76
CA ALA A 9 -2.68 -11.62 1.92
C ALA A 9 -2.47 -10.81 0.62
N ASN A 10 -3.55 -10.35 -0.01
CA ASN A 10 -3.47 -9.53 -1.22
C ASN A 10 -2.90 -8.14 -0.93
N VAL A 11 -3.28 -7.48 0.17
CA VAL A 11 -2.73 -6.17 0.56
C VAL A 11 -1.22 -6.28 0.79
N ARG A 12 -0.76 -7.31 1.52
CA ARG A 12 0.68 -7.55 1.70
C ARG A 12 1.42 -7.76 0.38
N LYS A 13 0.80 -8.45 -0.58
CA LYS A 13 1.34 -8.64 -1.93
C LYS A 13 1.42 -7.32 -2.71
N VAL A 14 0.39 -6.48 -2.62
CA VAL A 14 0.37 -5.13 -3.24
C VAL A 14 1.50 -4.29 -2.68
N VAL A 15 1.65 -4.22 -1.35
CA VAL A 15 2.76 -3.49 -0.72
C VAL A 15 4.08 -3.95 -1.32
N ARG A 16 4.42 -5.23 -1.19
CA ARG A 16 5.69 -5.77 -1.67
C ARG A 16 5.96 -5.48 -3.13
N LYS A 17 5.03 -5.87 -4.02
CA LYS A 17 5.26 -5.76 -5.46
C LYS A 17 5.29 -4.30 -5.94
N VAL A 18 4.34 -3.49 -5.49
CA VAL A 18 4.23 -2.10 -5.93
C VAL A 18 5.38 -1.27 -5.36
N THR A 19 5.79 -1.48 -4.11
CA THR A 19 6.97 -0.76 -3.57
C THR A 19 8.21 -1.07 -4.39
N LEU A 20 8.50 -2.35 -4.63
CA LEU A 20 9.69 -2.75 -5.39
C LEU A 20 9.65 -2.18 -6.81
N ARG A 21 8.48 -2.15 -7.44
CA ARG A 21 8.33 -1.60 -8.80
C ARG A 21 8.46 -0.08 -8.84
N LEU A 22 7.91 0.63 -7.85
CA LEU A 22 8.07 2.07 -7.71
C LEU A 22 9.53 2.47 -7.55
N VAL A 23 10.23 1.82 -6.60
CA VAL A 23 11.64 2.11 -6.34
C VAL A 23 12.51 1.78 -7.55
N ALA A 24 12.24 0.68 -8.25
CA ALA A 24 13.01 0.29 -9.43
C ALA A 24 12.90 1.28 -10.60
N HIS A 25 11.75 1.93 -10.81
CA HIS A 25 11.54 2.85 -11.94
C HIS A 25 11.75 4.32 -11.59
N PHE A 26 11.39 4.73 -10.37
CA PHE A 26 11.32 6.13 -10.00
C PHE A 26 12.29 6.49 -8.85
N GLY A 27 13.00 5.51 -8.30
CA GLY A 27 13.86 5.68 -7.12
C GLY A 27 13.06 5.80 -5.82
N GLU A 28 13.75 5.88 -4.69
CA GLU A 28 13.12 6.04 -3.37
C GLU A 28 12.62 7.48 -3.18
N LYS A 29 11.32 7.63 -2.89
CA LYS A 29 10.68 8.93 -2.63
C LYS A 29 9.82 8.86 -1.37
N GLN A 30 9.57 10.02 -0.76
CA GLN A 30 8.59 10.10 0.34
C GLN A 30 7.16 9.90 -0.15
N HIS A 31 6.82 10.43 -1.33
CA HIS A 31 5.53 10.27 -1.97
C HIS A 31 5.74 10.09 -3.47
N TYR A 32 4.78 9.42 -4.11
CA TYR A 32 4.72 9.21 -5.55
C TYR A 32 3.42 9.79 -6.09
N SER A 33 3.49 10.25 -7.32
CA SER A 33 2.36 10.81 -8.05
C SER A 33 1.35 9.73 -8.41
N GLU A 34 0.08 10.09 -8.58
CA GLU A 34 -0.97 9.16 -9.04
C GLU A 34 -0.51 8.28 -10.22
N GLN A 35 0.09 8.91 -11.25
CA GLN A 35 0.52 8.23 -12.46
C GLN A 35 1.63 7.20 -12.20
N GLU A 36 2.59 7.52 -11.34
CA GLU A 36 3.68 6.62 -10.97
C GLU A 36 3.15 5.38 -10.23
N VAL A 37 2.20 5.61 -9.30
CA VAL A 37 1.56 4.54 -8.53
C VAL A 37 0.70 3.65 -9.43
N VAL A 38 -0.11 4.24 -10.31
CA VAL A 38 -0.93 3.49 -11.27
C VAL A 38 -0.04 2.67 -12.19
N PHE A 39 1.02 3.26 -12.73
CA PHE A 39 1.98 2.56 -13.59
C PHE A 39 2.59 1.34 -12.88
N ALA A 40 3.21 1.55 -11.72
CA ALA A 40 3.83 0.48 -10.94
C ALA A 40 2.82 -0.60 -10.51
N TYR A 41 1.59 -0.20 -10.20
CA TYR A 41 0.51 -1.13 -9.86
C TYR A 41 0.10 -1.98 -11.06
N THR A 42 -0.15 -1.37 -12.23
CA THR A 42 -0.57 -2.10 -13.43
C THR A 42 0.47 -3.09 -13.93
N GLU A 43 1.75 -2.78 -13.80
CA GLU A 43 2.82 -3.74 -14.11
C GLU A 43 2.91 -4.89 -13.09
N SER A 44 2.56 -4.61 -11.83
CA SER A 44 2.73 -5.57 -10.73
C SER A 44 1.51 -6.49 -10.50
N MET A 45 0.32 -6.02 -10.88
CA MET A 45 -0.97 -6.58 -10.49
C MET A 45 -1.91 -6.68 -11.69
N SER A 46 -2.50 -7.86 -11.88
CA SER A 46 -3.39 -8.14 -13.02
C SER A 46 -4.82 -7.61 -12.87
N ASN A 47 -5.19 -7.05 -11.71
CA ASN A 47 -6.54 -6.53 -11.46
C ASN A 47 -6.48 -5.20 -10.71
N ARG A 48 -7.52 -4.37 -10.84
CA ARG A 48 -7.61 -3.04 -10.21
C ARG A 48 -8.19 -3.04 -8.79
N LYS A 49 -8.55 -4.20 -8.24
CA LYS A 49 -9.31 -4.31 -6.98
C LYS A 49 -8.61 -3.69 -5.76
N TYR A 50 -7.28 -3.63 -5.78
CA TYR A 50 -6.47 -3.10 -4.68
C TYR A 50 -5.68 -1.85 -5.08
N LEU A 51 -6.07 -1.18 -6.17
CA LEU A 51 -5.42 0.04 -6.61
C LEU A 51 -5.56 1.14 -5.55
N ASP A 52 -6.73 1.25 -4.91
CA ASP A 52 -7.00 2.25 -3.86
C ASP A 52 -6.03 2.12 -2.69
N PHE A 53 -5.64 0.88 -2.34
CA PHE A 53 -4.63 0.64 -1.31
C PHE A 53 -3.28 1.20 -1.72
N ALA A 54 -2.86 0.98 -2.97
CA ALA A 54 -1.61 1.52 -3.48
C ALA A 54 -1.61 3.04 -3.49
N LEU A 55 -2.70 3.66 -3.98
CA LEU A 55 -2.84 5.11 -4.00
C LEU A 55 -2.82 5.70 -2.59
N ALA A 56 -3.49 5.06 -1.62
CA ALA A 56 -3.48 5.50 -0.23
C ALA A 56 -2.10 5.37 0.45
N MET A 57 -1.29 4.41 0.02
CA MET A 57 0.05 4.16 0.58
C MET A 57 1.09 5.17 0.14
N TYR A 58 1.08 5.52 -1.15
CA TYR A 58 2.20 6.19 -1.78
C TYR A 58 1.92 7.64 -2.16
N CYS A 59 0.65 8.01 -2.37
CA CYS A 59 0.29 9.39 -2.69
C CYS A 59 0.25 10.25 -1.43
N SER A 60 0.57 11.52 -1.60
CA SER A 60 0.42 12.53 -0.55
C SER A 60 -1.05 12.71 -0.16
N LEU A 61 -1.34 13.18 1.05
CA LEU A 61 -2.72 13.43 1.50
C LEU A 61 -3.52 14.34 0.56
N ASN A 62 -2.86 15.39 0.05
CA ASN A 62 -3.48 16.32 -0.90
C ASN A 62 -3.83 15.65 -2.24
N GLU A 63 -2.92 14.84 -2.78
CA GLU A 63 -3.19 14.07 -4.00
C GLU A 63 -4.27 13.02 -3.76
N PHE A 64 -4.23 12.32 -2.63
CA PHE A 64 -5.22 11.31 -2.30
C PHE A 64 -6.64 11.90 -2.22
N GLY A 65 -6.82 13.11 -1.70
CA GLY A 65 -8.12 13.78 -1.71
C GLY A 65 -8.68 14.01 -3.12
N ASN A 66 -7.83 14.33 -4.09
CA ASN A 66 -8.23 14.48 -5.50
C ASN A 66 -8.52 13.12 -6.15
N ILE A 67 -7.67 12.13 -5.88
CA ILE A 67 -7.83 10.74 -6.33
C ILE A 67 -9.13 10.14 -5.78
N GLN A 68 -9.46 10.42 -4.52
CA GLN A 68 -10.64 9.89 -3.86
C GLN A 68 -11.92 10.27 -4.61
N LYS A 69 -11.99 11.51 -5.11
CA LYS A 69 -13.10 11.97 -5.95
C LYS A 69 -13.05 11.35 -7.35
N LYS A 70 -11.86 11.28 -7.96
CA LYS A 70 -11.66 10.76 -9.32
C LYS A 70 -12.00 9.28 -9.47
N TYR A 71 -11.71 8.47 -8.45
CA TYR A 71 -11.89 7.02 -8.45
C TYR A 71 -13.09 6.56 -7.59
N GLU A 72 -13.90 7.51 -7.09
CA GLU A 72 -15.07 7.23 -6.23
C GLU A 72 -14.71 6.35 -5.01
N ILE A 73 -13.53 6.60 -4.43
CA ILE A 73 -13.01 5.81 -3.32
C ILE A 73 -13.78 6.16 -2.03
N LEU A 74 -14.52 5.20 -1.52
CA LEU A 74 -15.41 5.39 -0.36
C LEU A 74 -14.66 5.60 0.97
N ARG A 75 -13.44 5.06 1.08
CA ARG A 75 -12.66 5.09 2.33
C ARG A 75 -11.68 6.25 2.35
N THR A 76 -11.45 6.83 3.53
CA THR A 76 -10.43 7.87 3.71
C THR A 76 -9.03 7.26 3.73
N GLN A 77 -7.99 8.07 3.46
CA GLN A 77 -6.61 7.60 3.51
C GLN A 77 -6.26 6.98 4.87
N GLY A 78 -6.72 7.59 5.96
CA GLY A 78 -6.53 7.07 7.33
C GLY A 78 -7.17 5.70 7.55
N GLN A 79 -8.33 5.42 6.93
CA GLN A 79 -8.95 4.09 6.99
C GLN A 79 -8.12 3.04 6.24
N TYR A 80 -7.57 3.39 5.07
CA TYR A 80 -6.63 2.49 4.38
C TYR A 80 -5.37 2.25 5.21
N HIS A 81 -4.78 3.30 5.80
CA HIS A 81 -3.61 3.16 6.68
C HIS A 81 -3.89 2.28 7.89
N ALA A 82 -5.07 2.39 8.51
CA ALA A 82 -5.45 1.48 9.60
C ALA A 82 -5.52 0.01 9.13
N LEU A 83 -6.07 -0.25 7.94
CA LEU A 83 -6.14 -1.60 7.37
C LEU A 83 -4.77 -2.15 6.99
N ILE A 84 -3.93 -1.34 6.34
CA ILE A 84 -2.57 -1.73 5.96
C ILE A 84 -1.73 -1.98 7.21
N GLY A 85 -1.84 -1.11 8.21
CA GLY A 85 -1.24 -1.30 9.54
C GLY A 85 -1.63 -2.63 10.16
N ARG A 86 -2.92 -2.95 10.14
CA ARG A 86 -3.43 -4.23 10.64
C ARG A 86 -2.93 -5.44 9.84
N TYR A 87 -2.87 -5.35 8.52
CA TYR A 87 -2.48 -6.47 7.66
C TYR A 87 -0.97 -6.67 7.54
N CYS A 88 -0.18 -5.60 7.66
CA CYS A 88 1.25 -5.59 7.36
C CYS A 88 2.15 -5.21 8.54
N PHE A 89 1.61 -4.61 9.60
CA PHE A 89 2.41 -4.03 10.69
C PHE A 89 1.83 -4.30 12.08
N GLY A 90 1.12 -5.42 12.26
CA GLY A 90 0.58 -5.82 13.58
C GLY A 90 -0.41 -4.84 14.19
N GLY A 91 -1.05 -3.98 13.38
CA GLY A 91 -1.96 -2.95 13.84
C GLY A 91 -1.34 -1.56 13.95
N TRP A 92 -0.07 -1.37 13.61
CA TRP A 92 0.57 -0.05 13.65
C TRP A 92 0.22 0.78 12.40
N PRO A 93 -0.60 1.86 12.51
CA PRO A 93 -1.08 2.60 11.35
C PRO A 93 -0.11 3.72 10.91
N ARG A 94 0.95 3.99 11.70
CA ARG A 94 1.91 5.08 11.46
C ARG A 94 3.11 4.61 10.65
N PHE A 95 2.86 3.99 9.51
CA PHE A 95 3.92 3.66 8.55
C PHE A 95 4.10 4.81 7.56
N ASN A 96 5.29 4.91 7.00
CA ASN A 96 5.61 5.82 5.90
C ASN A 96 6.18 5.01 4.72
N THR A 97 6.49 5.69 3.61
CA THR A 97 7.05 5.03 2.43
C THR A 97 8.33 4.26 2.73
N GLN A 98 9.21 4.77 3.60
CA GLN A 98 10.41 4.06 4.03
C GLN A 98 10.05 2.74 4.73
N THR A 99 9.06 2.75 5.61
CA THR A 99 8.56 1.55 6.29
C THR A 99 8.01 0.53 5.28
N LEU A 100 7.31 1.00 4.23
CA LEU A 100 6.83 0.13 3.15
C LEU A 100 7.99 -0.47 2.34
N ILE A 101 9.05 0.30 2.09
CA ILE A 101 10.28 -0.16 1.41
C ILE A 101 10.98 -1.22 2.25
N ASP A 102 11.19 -0.99 3.54
CA ASP A 102 11.81 -1.97 4.42
C ASP A 102 10.96 -3.24 4.54
N TYR A 103 9.64 -3.12 4.57
CA TYR A 103 8.72 -4.25 4.53
C TYR A 103 8.77 -5.02 3.20
N ALA A 104 8.85 -4.30 2.08
CA ALA A 104 8.94 -4.88 0.75
C ALA A 104 10.24 -5.67 0.55
N ASN A 105 11.34 -5.19 1.12
CA ASN A 105 12.63 -5.85 1.13
C ASN A 105 12.77 -6.96 2.19
N GLY A 106 11.73 -7.23 2.99
CA GLY A 106 11.76 -8.25 4.04
C GLY A 106 12.60 -7.89 5.26
N LYS A 107 13.00 -6.62 5.40
CA LYS A 107 13.73 -6.10 6.58
C LYS A 107 12.82 -5.93 7.79
N LEU A 108 11.52 -5.72 7.56
CA LEU A 108 10.48 -5.75 8.60
C LEU A 108 9.86 -7.15 8.62
N ASN A 109 10.27 -7.97 9.59
CA ASN A 109 9.65 -9.26 9.85
C ASN A 109 8.30 -9.04 10.54
N THR A 110 7.20 -9.26 9.83
CA THR A 110 5.91 -9.56 10.46
C THR A 110 5.98 -10.97 11.01
N SER A 111 6.51 -11.14 12.22
CA SER A 111 6.36 -12.42 12.91
C SER A 111 4.89 -12.57 13.34
N PRO A 112 4.15 -13.60 12.89
CA PRO A 112 2.94 -14.02 13.56
C PRO A 112 3.36 -14.92 14.73
N GLY A 113 3.72 -14.33 15.86
CA GLY A 113 4.12 -15.10 17.05
C GLY A 113 5.23 -14.40 17.82
N GLY A 114 4.89 -13.89 18.99
CA GLY A 114 5.79 -13.15 19.87
C GLY A 114 5.11 -12.68 21.14
N HIS A 115 4.33 -13.55 21.79
CA HIS A 115 4.29 -13.71 23.24
C HIS A 115 3.67 -15.07 23.58
#